data_AF-D3ATT6-F1
#
_entry.id   AF-D3ATT6-F1
#
_cell.length_a   1.000
_cell.length_b   1.000
_cell.length_c   1.000
_cell.angle_alpha   90.00
_cell.angle_beta   90.00
_cell.angle_gamma   90.00
#
_symmetry.space_group_name_H-M   'P 1'
#
loop_
_entity.id
_entity.type
_entity.pdbx_description
1 polymer ?
#
loop_
_entity_poly.entity_id
_entity_poly.type
_entity_poly.pdbx_seq_one_letter_code
_entity_poly.pdbx_strand_id
1 'polypeptide(L)'
;ASPDEFEELLEIYNKYPLKELIIHPRVRSDFYKNTPDRAAFCRAVKASKNEVWYNGDIFTAGDWKEFHAGVPEVDCIMMGRGLLANPGLAGEIKGLGGPDKEWIREFHDMVYQGYRETISGDRNVLFKMKEFWFYLLFLFPDSEKYGKKICKAERAAEYEAAVAALFRDLDIKEGRGYGGEH
;
A
#
# COMPACT_ATOMS: atom_id res chain seq x y z
N ALA A 1 -11.50 22.05 1.89
CA ALA A 1 -11.56 21.74 3.32
C ALA A 1 -10.48 22.56 4.00
N SER A 2 -10.84 23.36 5.00
CA SER A 2 -9.85 24.03 5.86
C SER A 2 -9.37 23.02 6.92
N PRO A 3 -8.19 23.22 7.51
CA PRO A 3 -7.74 22.41 8.65
C PRO A 3 -8.81 22.30 9.75
N ASP A 4 -9.51 23.41 10.01
CA ASP A 4 -10.55 23.55 11.05
C ASP A 4 -11.78 22.64 10.86
N GLU A 5 -12.04 22.16 9.63
CA GLU A 5 -13.16 21.26 9.32
C GLU A 5 -12.98 19.90 10.02
N PHE A 6 -11.74 19.48 10.25
CA PHE A 6 -11.47 18.19 10.90
C PHE A 6 -11.78 18.22 12.40
N GLU A 7 -11.46 19.31 13.10
CA GLU A 7 -11.80 19.46 14.52
C GLU A 7 -13.33 19.38 14.74
N GLU A 8 -14.14 20.05 13.91
CA GLU A 8 -15.61 19.97 13.99
C GLU A 8 -16.14 18.55 13.75
N LEU A 9 -15.58 17.82 12.79
CA LEU A 9 -15.94 16.43 12.52
C LEU A 9 -15.58 15.51 13.69
N LEU A 10 -14.42 15.72 14.31
CA LEU A 10 -14.00 14.93 15.47
C LEU A 10 -14.95 15.15 16.66
N GLU A 11 -15.42 16.38 16.89
CA GLU A 11 -16.45 16.64 17.90
C GLU A 11 -17.75 15.87 17.65
N ILE A 12 -18.15 15.72 16.38
CA ILE A 12 -19.31 14.91 16.01
C ILE A 12 -19.04 13.43 16.30
N TYR A 13 -17.90 12.89 15.89
CA TYR A 13 -17.54 11.48 16.13
C TYR A 13 -17.44 11.16 17.63
N ASN A 14 -16.95 12.11 18.43
CA ASN A 14 -16.85 11.98 19.89
C ASN A 14 -18.21 11.91 20.62
N LYS A 15 -19.33 12.14 19.93
CA LYS A 15 -20.69 11.94 20.47
C LYS A 15 -21.12 10.47 20.45
N TYR A 16 -20.41 9.62 19.70
CA TYR A 16 -20.73 8.22 19.52
C TYR A 16 -19.60 7.33 20.06
N PRO A 17 -19.92 6.17 20.66
CA PRO A 17 -18.92 5.21 21.11
C PRO A 17 -18.45 4.37 19.91
N LEU A 18 -17.65 4.99 19.03
CA LEU A 18 -17.05 4.28 17.91
C LEU A 18 -16.00 3.32 18.47
N LYS A 19 -15.97 2.09 17.94
CA LYS A 19 -14.94 1.13 18.32
C LYS A 19 -13.55 1.68 17.98
N GLU A 20 -13.40 2.14 16.74
CA GLU A 20 -12.13 2.62 16.17
C GLU A 20 -12.44 3.76 15.18
N LEU A 21 -11.56 4.77 15.13
CA LEU A 21 -11.57 5.87 14.18
C LEU A 21 -10.26 5.87 13.39
N ILE A 22 -10.34 5.56 12.09
CA ILE A 22 -9.18 5.53 11.21
C ILE A 22 -9.04 6.89 10.54
N ILE A 23 -7.92 7.57 10.78
CA ILE A 23 -7.69 8.93 10.28
C ILE A 23 -6.59 8.89 9.22
N HIS A 24 -6.94 9.37 8.02
CA HIS A 24 -5.98 9.72 6.98
C HIS A 24 -5.80 11.24 6.95
N PRO A 25 -4.74 11.80 7.53
CA PRO A 25 -4.62 13.25 7.76
C PRO A 25 -4.14 13.96 6.49
N ARG A 26 -4.96 13.90 5.44
CA ARG A 26 -4.78 14.67 4.20
C ARG A 26 -6.06 15.41 3.88
N VAL A 27 -5.91 16.67 3.46
CA VAL A 27 -7.04 17.49 3.04
C VAL A 27 -7.39 17.17 1.59
N ARG A 28 -8.69 17.06 1.27
CA ARG A 28 -9.17 16.69 -0.09
C ARG A 28 -8.70 17.65 -1.19
N SER A 29 -8.44 18.92 -0.86
CA SER A 29 -7.92 19.93 -1.79
C SER A 29 -6.46 19.69 -2.22
N ASP A 30 -5.75 18.75 -1.60
CA ASP A 30 -4.30 18.64 -1.75
C ASP A 30 -3.86 17.65 -2.84
N PHE A 31 -4.80 17.11 -3.63
CA PHE A 31 -4.56 16.33 -4.87
C PHE A 31 -3.33 15.38 -4.82
N TYR A 32 -3.12 14.68 -3.70
CA TYR A 32 -2.00 13.74 -3.49
C TYR A 32 -0.57 14.33 -3.59
N LYS A 33 -0.41 15.66 -3.54
CA LYS A 33 0.92 16.31 -3.69
C LYS A 33 1.69 16.52 -2.38
N ASN A 34 1.10 16.26 -1.22
CA ASN A 34 1.74 16.54 0.07
C ASN A 34 1.75 15.33 1.01
N THR A 35 2.75 15.32 1.91
CA THR A 35 2.88 14.35 3.01
C THR A 35 1.72 14.52 4.01
N PRO A 36 1.25 13.44 4.67
CA PRO A 36 0.21 13.51 5.69
C PRO A 36 0.57 14.51 6.81
N ASP A 37 -0.39 15.34 7.24
CA ASP A 37 -0.19 16.31 8.32
C ASP A 37 -0.15 15.57 9.67
N ARG A 38 1.06 15.19 10.07
CA ARG A 38 1.31 14.50 11.33
C ARG A 38 0.92 15.35 12.54
N ALA A 39 1.03 16.68 12.47
CA ALA A 39 0.65 17.54 13.59
C ALA A 39 -0.87 17.56 13.77
N ALA A 40 -1.64 17.59 12.69
CA ALA A 40 -3.09 17.45 12.73
C ALA A 40 -3.51 16.09 13.29
N PHE A 41 -2.85 15.01 12.88
CA PHE A 41 -3.10 13.68 13.42
C PHE A 41 -2.83 13.61 14.93
N CYS A 42 -1.72 14.16 15.43
CA CYS A 42 -1.43 14.19 16.86
C CYS A 42 -2.48 14.99 17.66
N ARG A 43 -3.03 16.07 17.09
CA ARG A 43 -4.16 16.79 17.72
C ARG A 43 -5.39 15.90 17.80
N ALA A 44 -5.68 15.16 16.74
CA ALA A 44 -6.82 14.24 16.69
C ALA A 44 -6.72 13.12 17.73
N VAL A 45 -5.54 12.51 17.85
CA VAL A 45 -5.27 11.44 18.83
C VAL A 45 -5.55 11.93 20.26
N LYS A 46 -5.10 13.15 20.59
CA LYS A 46 -5.32 13.74 21.93
C LYS A 46 -6.76 14.15 22.21
N ALA A 47 -7.50 14.53 21.16
CA ALA A 47 -8.87 15.04 21.30
C ALA A 47 -9.95 13.95 21.12
N SER A 48 -9.62 12.80 20.54
CA SER A 48 -10.56 11.70 20.33
C SER A 48 -10.95 11.04 21.65
N LYS A 49 -12.23 10.68 21.78
CA LYS A 49 -12.74 9.78 22.83
C LYS A 49 -12.76 8.31 22.41
N ASN A 50 -12.46 8.04 21.14
CA ASN A 50 -12.44 6.72 20.53
C ASN A 50 -10.99 6.30 20.24
N GLU A 51 -10.74 5.01 20.12
CA GLU A 51 -9.44 4.49 19.68
C GLU A 51 -9.11 5.03 18.28
N VAL A 52 -7.91 5.58 18.10
CA VAL A 52 -7.49 6.20 16.84
C VAL A 52 -6.45 5.35 16.15
N TRP A 53 -6.69 5.04 14.88
CA TRP A 53 -5.75 4.32 14.03
C TRP A 53 -5.23 5.24 12.93
N TYR A 54 -3.97 5.06 12.57
CA TYR A 54 -3.33 5.87 11.54
C TYR A 54 -3.45 5.26 10.15
N ASN A 55 -3.71 6.09 9.14
CA ASN A 55 -3.62 5.72 7.74
C ASN A 55 -2.82 6.79 6.99
N GLY A 56 -1.76 6.40 6.28
CA GLY A 56 -1.02 7.32 5.42
C GLY A 56 0.45 6.97 5.32
N ASP A 57 0.98 6.89 4.10
CA ASP A 57 2.42 6.85 3.77
C ASP A 57 3.34 6.02 4.68
N ILE A 58 2.87 4.87 5.18
CA ILE A 58 3.71 3.80 5.70
C ILE A 58 3.95 2.83 4.56
N PHE A 59 5.15 2.89 3.97
CA PHE A 59 5.55 2.07 2.83
C PHE A 59 6.68 1.10 3.15
N THR A 60 7.40 1.33 4.24
CA THR A 60 8.47 0.47 4.74
C THR A 60 8.34 0.26 6.25
N ALA A 61 8.99 -0.79 6.79
CA ALA A 61 9.12 -0.95 8.23
C ALA A 61 9.88 0.21 8.91
N GLY A 62 10.73 0.92 8.17
CA GLY A 62 11.38 2.15 8.62
C GLY A 62 10.37 3.28 8.85
N ASP A 63 9.46 3.49 7.89
CA ASP A 63 8.41 4.51 7.99
C ASP A 63 7.53 4.28 9.22
N TRP A 64 7.19 3.01 9.49
CA TRP A 64 6.45 2.63 10.69
C TRP A 64 7.22 2.97 11.97
N LYS A 65 8.51 2.57 12.05
CA LYS A 65 9.35 2.88 13.21
C LYS A 65 9.44 4.38 13.48
N GLU A 66 9.63 5.17 12.42
CA GLU A 66 9.67 6.63 12.53
C GLU A 66 8.32 7.21 12.97
N PHE A 67 7.22 6.75 12.37
CA PHE A 67 5.87 7.17 12.76
C PHE A 67 5.58 6.86 14.23
N HIS A 68 5.78 5.62 14.64
CA HIS A 68 5.46 5.16 15.98
C HIS A 68 6.36 5.80 17.05
N ALA A 69 7.61 6.14 16.72
CA ALA A 69 8.46 6.92 17.62
C ALA A 69 7.92 8.34 17.88
N GLY A 70 7.20 8.93 16.92
CA GLY A 70 6.59 10.25 17.06
C GLY A 70 5.22 10.25 17.73
N VAL A 71 4.48 9.13 17.65
CA VAL A 71 3.13 8.96 18.21
C VAL A 71 3.00 7.57 18.85
N PRO A 72 3.68 7.32 19.99
CA PRO A 72 3.76 5.98 20.58
C PRO A 72 2.42 5.48 21.13
N GLU A 73 1.42 6.36 21.32
CA GLU A 73 0.08 5.94 21.73
C GLU A 73 -0.75 5.28 20.61
N VAL A 74 -0.26 5.26 19.35
CA VAL A 74 -0.94 4.63 18.22
C VAL A 74 -0.22 3.34 17.82
N ASP A 75 -0.85 2.21 18.18
CA ASP A 75 -0.33 0.86 17.91
C ASP A 75 -0.90 0.23 16.63
N CYS A 76 -1.93 0.85 16.04
CA CYS A 76 -2.67 0.30 14.91
C CYS A 76 -2.61 1.22 13.68
N ILE A 77 -2.35 0.60 12.53
CA ILE A 77 -2.33 1.27 11.23
C ILE A 77 -3.20 0.55 10.21
N MET A 78 -3.81 1.33 9.33
CA MET A 78 -4.39 0.84 8.09
C MET A 78 -3.40 1.14 6.96
N MET A 79 -3.05 0.12 6.18
CA MET A 79 -2.13 0.25 5.05
C MET A 79 -2.87 0.06 3.72
N GLY A 80 -2.59 0.94 2.76
CA GLY A 80 -3.11 0.85 1.39
C GLY A 80 -1.98 0.55 0.41
N ARG A 81 -1.50 1.59 -0.28
CA ARG A 81 -0.44 1.52 -1.30
C ARG A 81 0.82 0.79 -0.84
N GLY A 82 1.18 0.87 0.45
CA GLY A 82 2.31 0.13 1.03
C GLY A 82 2.18 -1.38 0.87
N LEU A 83 1.01 -1.95 1.18
CA LEU A 83 0.76 -3.39 1.02
C LEU A 83 0.70 -3.83 -0.45
N LEU A 84 0.25 -2.96 -1.36
CA LEU A 84 0.25 -3.28 -2.79
C LEU A 84 1.68 -3.31 -3.36
N ALA A 85 2.56 -2.42 -2.88
CA ALA A 85 3.95 -2.35 -3.30
C ALA A 85 4.82 -3.44 -2.64
N ASN A 86 4.51 -3.81 -1.40
CA ASN A 86 5.17 -4.89 -0.67
C ASN A 86 4.11 -5.69 0.13
N PRO A 87 3.60 -6.81 -0.43
CA PRO A 87 2.67 -7.69 0.27
C PRO A 87 3.22 -8.28 1.58
N GLY A 88 4.54 -8.31 1.76
CA GLY A 88 5.22 -8.76 2.99
C GLY A 88 5.36 -7.70 4.08
N LEU A 89 4.98 -6.43 3.82
CA LEU A 89 5.23 -5.29 4.71
C LEU A 89 4.68 -5.47 6.14
N ALA A 90 3.50 -6.08 6.27
CA ALA A 90 2.93 -6.35 7.60
C ALA A 90 3.77 -7.33 8.41
N GLY A 91 4.40 -8.32 7.75
CA GLY A 91 5.35 -9.24 8.36
C GLY A 91 6.61 -8.54 8.81
N GLU A 92 7.17 -7.68 7.96
CA GLU A 92 8.35 -6.86 8.28
C GLU A 92 8.11 -6.01 9.53
N ILE A 93 6.98 -5.29 9.57
CA ILE A 93 6.61 -4.41 10.69
C ILE A 93 6.47 -5.20 12.00
N LYS A 94 5.91 -6.41 11.94
CA LYS A 94 5.72 -7.28 13.11
C LYS A 94 6.95 -8.11 13.48
N GLY A 95 8.05 -8.02 12.72
CA GLY A 95 9.22 -8.86 12.92
C GLY A 95 8.98 -10.35 12.62
N LEU A 96 8.00 -10.67 11.79
CA LEU A 96 7.64 -12.04 11.40
C LEU A 96 8.39 -12.53 10.14
N GLY A 97 9.20 -11.67 9.54
CA GLY A 97 9.95 -11.93 8.30
C GLY A 97 9.62 -10.94 7.20
N GLY A 98 10.54 -10.78 6.26
CA GLY A 98 10.38 -9.92 5.07
C GLY A 98 9.70 -10.62 3.89
N PRO A 99 9.53 -9.92 2.76
CA PRO A 99 9.01 -10.52 1.54
C PRO A 99 9.98 -11.60 1.07
N ASP A 100 9.43 -12.77 0.76
CA ASP A 100 10.13 -13.85 0.08
C ASP A 100 9.70 -13.89 -1.39
N LYS A 101 10.66 -14.06 -2.31
CA LYS A 101 10.41 -13.94 -3.75
C LYS A 101 9.43 -15.00 -4.27
N GLU A 102 9.57 -16.24 -3.80
CA GLU A 102 8.69 -17.33 -4.22
C GLU A 102 7.30 -17.14 -3.61
N TRP A 103 7.21 -16.75 -2.33
CA TRP A 103 5.93 -16.41 -1.72
C TRP A 103 5.22 -15.24 -2.43
N ILE A 104 5.95 -14.20 -2.85
CA ILE A 104 5.40 -13.09 -3.64
C ILE A 104 4.89 -13.58 -5.00
N ARG A 105 5.59 -14.53 -5.63
CA ARG A 105 5.14 -15.15 -6.87
C ARG A 105 3.86 -15.95 -6.67
N GLU A 106 3.78 -16.76 -5.62
CA GLU A 106 2.58 -17.52 -5.27
C GLU A 106 1.39 -16.59 -5.01
N PHE A 107 1.60 -15.50 -4.26
CA PHE A 107 0.59 -14.49 -4.01
C PHE A 107 0.12 -13.82 -5.32
N HIS A 108 1.06 -13.45 -6.19
CA HIS A 108 0.75 -12.93 -7.52
C HIS A 108 -0.10 -13.90 -8.33
N ASP A 109 0.30 -15.18 -8.39
CA ASP A 109 -0.37 -16.20 -9.19
C ASP A 109 -1.79 -16.45 -8.66
N MET A 110 -1.98 -16.46 -7.34
CA MET A 110 -3.30 -16.52 -6.72
C MET A 110 -4.21 -15.36 -7.13
N VAL A 111 -3.69 -14.12 -7.11
CA VAL A 111 -4.45 -12.93 -7.55
C VAL A 111 -4.80 -13.04 -9.04
N TYR A 112 -3.84 -13.44 -9.88
CA TYR A 112 -4.04 -13.61 -11.30
C TYR A 112 -5.13 -14.64 -11.61
N GLN A 113 -5.06 -15.82 -11.00
CA GLN A 113 -6.05 -16.88 -11.21
C GLN A 113 -7.44 -16.46 -10.69
N GLY A 114 -7.51 -15.83 -9.52
CA GLY A 114 -8.78 -15.31 -8.99
C GLY A 114 -9.44 -14.29 -9.93
N TYR A 115 -8.66 -13.44 -10.61
CA TYR A 115 -9.20 -12.57 -11.66
C TYR A 115 -9.64 -13.34 -12.91
N ARG A 116 -8.89 -14.36 -13.35
CA ARG A 116 -9.30 -15.20 -14.50
C ARG A 116 -10.61 -15.94 -14.26
N GLU A 117 -10.86 -16.36 -13.02
CA GLU A 117 -12.10 -17.06 -12.64
C GLU A 117 -13.32 -16.14 -12.60
N THR A 118 -13.12 -14.86 -12.27
CA THR A 118 -14.22 -13.92 -12.00
C THR A 118 -14.45 -12.89 -13.13
N ILE A 119 -13.46 -12.66 -13.99
CA ILE A 119 -13.49 -11.64 -15.04
C ILE A 119 -13.38 -12.31 -16.42
N SER A 120 -14.35 -12.04 -17.28
CA SER A 120 -14.37 -12.58 -18.63
C SER A 120 -13.36 -11.87 -19.55
N GLY A 121 -12.57 -12.69 -20.26
CA GLY A 121 -11.66 -12.27 -21.31
C GLY A 121 -10.29 -11.77 -20.80
N ASP A 122 -9.22 -12.24 -21.45
CA ASP A 122 -7.84 -11.93 -21.08
C ASP A 122 -7.60 -10.41 -20.93
N ARG A 123 -8.10 -9.60 -21.86
CA ARG A 123 -7.89 -8.15 -21.86
C ARG A 123 -8.35 -7.49 -20.55
N ASN A 124 -9.49 -7.89 -20.00
CA ASN A 124 -10.04 -7.30 -18.78
C ASN A 124 -9.25 -7.74 -17.54
N VAL A 125 -8.86 -9.01 -17.49
CA VAL A 125 -7.97 -9.55 -16.45
C VAL A 125 -6.64 -8.80 -16.46
N LEU A 126 -6.05 -8.63 -17.65
CA LEU A 126 -4.76 -7.97 -17.79
C LEU A 126 -4.81 -6.49 -17.40
N PHE A 127 -5.93 -5.78 -17.55
CA PHE A 127 -6.05 -4.42 -17.00
C PHE A 127 -5.92 -4.40 -15.47
N LYS A 128 -6.52 -5.36 -14.77
CA LYS A 128 -6.36 -5.50 -13.32
C LYS A 128 -4.96 -5.89 -12.92
N MET A 129 -4.34 -6.80 -13.66
CA MET A 129 -2.94 -7.15 -13.40
C MET A 129 -1.98 -6.00 -13.68
N LYS A 130 -2.25 -5.11 -14.64
CA LYS A 130 -1.42 -3.92 -14.87
C LYS A 130 -1.52 -2.92 -13.72
N GLU A 131 -2.71 -2.72 -13.14
CA GLU A 131 -2.88 -1.93 -11.90
C GLU A 131 -2.12 -2.56 -10.73
N PHE A 132 -2.15 -3.89 -10.60
CA PHE A 132 -1.40 -4.61 -9.58
C PHE A 132 0.12 -4.45 -9.76
N TRP A 133 0.63 -4.67 -10.98
CA TRP A 133 2.05 -4.56 -11.29
C TRP A 133 2.59 -3.13 -11.20
N PHE A 134 1.75 -2.12 -11.41
CA PHE A 134 2.14 -0.72 -11.15
C PHE A 134 2.72 -0.54 -9.73
N TYR A 135 2.13 -1.21 -8.74
CA TYR A 135 2.63 -1.19 -7.37
C TYR A 135 3.72 -2.23 -7.14
N LEU A 136 3.51 -3.48 -7.54
CA LEU A 136 4.42 -4.56 -7.18
C LEU A 136 5.83 -4.40 -7.80
N LEU A 137 5.96 -3.70 -8.94
CA LEU A 137 7.26 -3.40 -9.55
C LEU A 137 8.20 -2.61 -8.61
N PHE A 138 7.68 -1.87 -7.62
CA PHE A 138 8.54 -1.18 -6.65
C PHE A 138 9.39 -2.14 -5.80
N LEU A 139 9.02 -3.42 -5.72
CA LEU A 139 9.75 -4.44 -4.99
C LEU A 139 10.95 -5.01 -5.78
N PHE A 140 10.95 -4.85 -7.11
CA PHE A 140 11.96 -5.36 -8.03
C PHE A 140 12.81 -4.21 -8.59
N PRO A 141 14.07 -4.07 -8.17
CA PRO A 141 15.00 -3.12 -8.78
C PRO A 141 15.28 -3.43 -10.26
N ASP A 142 15.62 -2.40 -11.04
CA ASP A 142 15.90 -2.44 -12.47
C ASP A 142 14.78 -3.07 -13.31
N SER A 143 13.53 -2.89 -12.88
CA SER A 143 12.38 -3.62 -13.43
C SER A 143 11.72 -2.95 -14.63
N GLU A 144 12.16 -1.78 -15.09
CA GLU A 144 11.46 -0.98 -16.10
C GLU A 144 11.31 -1.70 -17.43
N LYS A 145 12.31 -2.48 -17.83
CA LYS A 145 12.26 -3.28 -19.06
C LYS A 145 11.16 -4.34 -18.99
N TYR A 146 11.00 -4.98 -17.84
CA TYR A 146 9.99 -6.03 -17.63
C TYR A 146 8.60 -5.42 -17.43
N GLY A 147 8.50 -4.36 -16.63
CA GLY A 147 7.28 -3.59 -16.45
C GLY A 147 6.70 -3.09 -17.78
N LYS A 148 7.54 -2.57 -18.69
CA LYS A 148 7.09 -2.18 -20.04
C LYS A 148 6.51 -3.34 -20.85
N LYS A 149 7.07 -4.56 -20.73
CA LYS A 149 6.54 -5.75 -21.41
C LYS A 149 5.20 -6.17 -20.82
N ILE A 150 5.11 -6.21 -19.49
CA ILE A 150 3.87 -6.51 -18.76
C ILE A 150 2.75 -5.52 -19.14
N CYS A 151 3.04 -4.22 -19.17
CA CYS A 151 2.08 -3.19 -19.56
C CYS A 151 1.62 -3.29 -21.02
N LYS A 152 2.48 -3.78 -21.91
CA LYS A 152 2.18 -3.93 -23.35
C LYS A 152 1.49 -5.24 -23.71
N ALA A 153 1.51 -6.26 -22.84
CA ALA A 153 0.86 -7.54 -23.12
C ALA A 153 -0.65 -7.36 -23.36
N GLU A 154 -1.16 -7.98 -24.42
CA GLU A 154 -2.59 -7.97 -24.78
C GLU A 154 -3.23 -9.35 -24.64
N ARG A 155 -2.41 -10.41 -24.57
CA ARG A 155 -2.84 -11.81 -24.44
C ARG A 155 -2.21 -12.46 -23.21
N ALA A 156 -2.90 -13.45 -22.62
CA ALA A 156 -2.42 -14.14 -21.41
C ALA A 156 -1.00 -14.70 -21.59
N ALA A 157 -0.72 -15.40 -22.69
CA ALA A 157 0.59 -15.99 -22.95
C ALA A 157 1.74 -14.95 -23.00
N GLU A 158 1.49 -13.75 -23.54
CA GLU A 158 2.51 -12.69 -23.58
C GLU A 158 2.80 -12.14 -22.18
N TYR A 159 1.74 -11.97 -21.39
CA TYR A 159 1.81 -11.52 -20.01
C TYR A 159 2.54 -12.53 -19.13
N GLU A 160 2.14 -13.79 -19.18
CA GLU A 160 2.74 -14.90 -18.41
C GLU A 160 4.23 -15.04 -18.73
N ALA A 161 4.61 -14.94 -20.01
CA ALA A 161 6.02 -14.96 -20.41
C ALA A 161 6.82 -13.76 -19.87
N ALA A 162 6.22 -12.57 -19.84
CA ALA A 162 6.87 -11.37 -19.30
C ALA A 162 7.04 -11.44 -17.77
N VAL A 163 6.01 -11.92 -17.06
CA VAL A 163 6.06 -12.14 -15.61
C VAL A 163 7.07 -13.23 -15.25
N ALA A 164 7.05 -14.37 -15.96
CA ALA A 164 8.01 -15.45 -15.74
C ALA A 164 9.46 -14.99 -15.98
N ALA A 165 9.68 -14.14 -16.98
CA ALA A 165 10.99 -13.54 -17.20
C ALA A 165 11.41 -12.61 -16.05
N LEU A 166 10.50 -11.78 -15.55
CA LEU A 166 10.77 -10.90 -14.41
C LEU A 166 11.20 -11.70 -13.18
N PHE A 167 10.42 -12.70 -12.77
CA PHE A 167 10.75 -13.53 -11.60
C PHE A 167 12.00 -14.38 -11.81
N ARG A 168 12.34 -14.78 -13.03
CA ARG A 168 13.59 -15.51 -13.29
C ARG A 168 14.81 -14.59 -13.21
N ASP A 169 14.69 -13.39 -13.80
CA ASP A 169 15.85 -12.55 -14.10
C ASP A 169 16.15 -11.50 -13.01
N LEU A 170 15.17 -11.15 -12.17
CA LEU A 170 15.32 -10.15 -11.10
C LEU A 170 15.05 -10.75 -9.72
N ASP A 171 15.71 -10.21 -8.71
CA ASP A 171 15.41 -10.46 -7.30
C ASP A 171 14.65 -9.30 -6.66
N ILE A 172 13.93 -9.60 -5.58
CA ILE A 172 13.32 -8.57 -4.74
C ILE A 172 14.36 -7.94 -3.83
N LYS A 173 14.10 -6.73 -3.35
CA LYS A 173 14.96 -6.06 -2.37
C LYS A 173 14.17 -5.66 -1.13
N GLU A 174 14.66 -6.12 0.02
CA GLU A 174 14.11 -5.78 1.33
C GLU A 174 14.17 -4.26 1.61
N GLY A 175 13.23 -3.78 2.43
CA GLY A 175 13.13 -2.37 2.79
C GLY A 175 12.68 -1.46 1.64
N ARG A 176 12.27 -2.03 0.49
CA ARG A 176 11.61 -1.28 -0.57
C ARG A 176 10.11 -1.18 -0.32
N GLY A 177 9.55 -0.07 -0.77
CA GLY A 177 8.13 0.22 -0.70
C GLY A 177 7.70 1.15 -1.84
N TYR A 178 6.45 1.57 -1.81
CA TYR A 178 5.88 2.48 -2.79
C TYR A 178 6.72 3.77 -2.91
N GLY A 179 7.09 4.15 -4.14
CA GLY A 179 7.84 5.37 -4.43
C GLY A 179 9.37 5.24 -4.42
N GLY A 180 9.93 4.05 -4.17
CA GLY A 180 11.35 3.80 -4.45
C GLY A 180 11.65 3.75 -5.96
N GLU A 181 12.87 4.06 -6.38
CA GLU A 181 13.28 4.03 -7.81
C GLU A 181 13.19 2.61 -8.41
N HIS A 182 12.55 2.46 -9.57
CA HIS A 182 12.37 1.16 -10.22
C HIS A 182 13.67 0.45 -10.55
#